data_AF-A0A293LBW0-F1
#
_entry.id   AF-A0A293LBW0-F1
#
_cell.length_a   1.000
_cell.length_b   1.000
_cell.length_c   1.000
_cell.angle_alpha   90.00
_cell.angle_beta   90.00
_cell.angle_gamma   90.00
#
_symmetry.space_group_name_H-M   'P 1'
#
loop_
_entity.id
_entity.type
_entity.pdbx_description
1 polymer ?
#
loop_
_entity_poly.entity_id
_entity_poly.type
_entity_poly.pdbx_seq_one_letter_code
_entity_poly.pdbx_strand_id
1 'polypeptide(L)'
;MLGYYCKYLKGFIQRAQEKRGFFLDSLCTGLQDVLDEYLYTVASLERELDDESSLLVLQHRLEKYHMLFLPLKNLADDITKNEVHGCNIYGVVCKYANTGTPILKDALDRVLFHVRRVLVRQSTCWMMRGNLQDPFDEFFVQKETPSKEGDSQDARESLDSYSLKVELLPSCIPVTLARKILFAGAAVRVFSQEKPSGHPIYEGRMEEFSSRCSQMESKRDLRLQEFEDLVEEIRSQAALYLWHIIVEEGGLISHLHLMRNGFLLGHGDLFQHFIQAVDPLLHGPPDADTEYEVNELFQLHSAMLHLEEDTDKLALTIRLPQTDSAAASGWDCLGLSYTVAYPLHIVFTQGVLTKYAHVFRFLLDVRRTQAVLRLCWLQQTKDKGACSMESTQLRHMSLHMSSLVESLQYYLQVDVVESQFSALLQKVQATKDFETIQQAHSCFLGTLLAQTFILLKPLREQVRELLRLCRSFSGLFLAGGSFTKLQEVMKNFDTSRFLLLRILSTLANRHSEMHISQLLLRLDYSNFLSSTQAMP
;
A
#
# COMPACT_ATOMS: atom_id res chain seq x y z
N MET A 1 30.48 -44.87 -23.19
CA MET A 1 29.92 -43.50 -23.06
C MET A 1 28.63 -43.47 -22.25
N LEU A 2 27.57 -44.22 -22.61
CA LEU A 2 26.28 -44.22 -21.87
C LEU A 2 26.42 -44.56 -20.37
N GLY A 3 27.19 -45.61 -20.04
CA GLY A 3 27.45 -45.98 -18.64
C GLY A 3 28.17 -44.91 -17.81
N TYR A 4 28.99 -44.06 -18.45
CA TYR A 4 29.62 -42.91 -17.76
C TYR A 4 28.57 -41.88 -17.36
N TYR A 5 27.66 -41.53 -18.27
CA TYR A 5 26.58 -40.57 -17.98
C TYR A 5 25.62 -41.11 -16.91
N CYS A 6 25.27 -42.39 -16.96
CA CYS A 6 24.44 -43.01 -15.92
C CYS A 6 25.13 -42.98 -14.55
N LYS A 7 26.42 -43.33 -14.47
CA LYS A 7 27.20 -43.24 -13.22
C LYS A 7 27.30 -41.81 -12.70
N TYR A 8 27.48 -40.84 -13.59
CA TYR A 8 27.52 -39.43 -13.23
C TYR A 8 26.19 -38.93 -12.65
N LEU A 9 25.06 -39.25 -13.31
CA LEU A 9 23.73 -38.86 -12.84
C LEU A 9 23.39 -39.53 -11.51
N LYS A 10 23.74 -40.81 -11.31
CA LYS A 10 23.60 -41.48 -9.99
C LYS A 10 24.43 -40.79 -8.91
N GLY A 11 25.66 -40.39 -9.22
CA GLY A 11 26.51 -39.62 -8.29
C GLY A 11 26.02 -38.19 -8.04
N PHE A 12 25.30 -37.59 -8.98
CA PHE A 12 24.59 -36.32 -8.75
C PHE A 12 23.40 -36.50 -7.82
N ILE A 13 22.56 -37.51 -8.05
CA ILE A 13 21.39 -37.81 -7.22
C ILE A 13 21.78 -38.03 -5.75
N GLN A 14 22.83 -38.81 -5.49
CA GLN A 14 23.30 -39.06 -4.13
C GLN A 14 23.78 -37.77 -3.43
N ARG A 15 24.54 -36.91 -4.12
CA ARG A 15 24.99 -35.62 -3.59
C ARG A 15 23.86 -34.62 -3.39
N ALA A 16 22.83 -34.67 -4.25
CA ALA A 16 21.68 -33.78 -4.16
C ALA A 16 20.76 -34.16 -2.99
N GLN A 17 20.56 -35.45 -2.74
CA GLN A 17 19.81 -35.96 -1.56
C GLN A 17 20.46 -35.56 -0.23
N GLU A 18 21.79 -35.41 -0.19
CA GLU A 18 22.52 -34.94 1.00
C GLU A 18 22.24 -33.45 1.30
N LYS A 19 22.03 -32.62 0.27
CA LYS A 19 21.83 -31.17 0.42
C LYS A 19 20.43 -30.77 0.91
N ARG A 20 19.46 -31.68 0.93
CA ARG A 20 18.07 -31.54 1.41
C ARG A 20 17.32 -30.31 0.84
N GLY A 21 16.36 -30.56 -0.05
CA GLY A 21 15.43 -29.55 -0.56
C GLY A 21 14.28 -30.22 -1.31
N PHE A 22 13.05 -29.75 -1.17
CA PHE A 22 11.89 -30.39 -1.78
C PHE A 22 11.98 -30.36 -3.32
N PHE A 23 12.50 -29.27 -3.90
CA PHE A 23 12.67 -29.17 -5.35
C PHE A 23 13.83 -30.03 -5.85
N LEU A 24 14.93 -30.13 -5.09
CA LEU A 24 16.05 -31.00 -5.43
C LEU A 24 15.69 -32.48 -5.32
N ASP A 25 14.96 -32.88 -4.28
CA ASP A 25 14.54 -34.27 -4.08
C ASP A 25 13.53 -34.71 -5.15
N SER A 26 12.59 -33.84 -5.51
CA SER A 26 11.63 -34.12 -6.60
C SER A 26 12.31 -34.20 -7.97
N LEU A 27 13.32 -33.36 -8.24
CA LEU A 27 14.16 -33.47 -9.43
C LEU A 27 14.91 -34.81 -9.45
N CYS A 28 15.50 -35.21 -8.32
CA CYS A 28 16.20 -36.49 -8.20
C CYS A 28 15.27 -37.67 -8.48
N THR A 29 14.04 -37.63 -7.95
CA THR A 29 13.01 -38.65 -8.19
C THR A 29 12.66 -38.72 -9.69
N GLY A 30 12.46 -37.57 -10.34
CA GLY A 30 12.21 -37.54 -11.79
C GLY A 30 13.37 -38.06 -12.62
N LEU A 31 14.62 -37.75 -12.24
CA LEU A 31 15.81 -38.27 -12.91
C LEU A 31 15.98 -39.79 -12.68
N GLN A 32 15.64 -40.29 -11.49
CA GLN A 32 15.63 -41.72 -11.19
C GLN A 32 14.63 -42.47 -12.08
N ASP A 33 13.40 -41.97 -12.23
CA ASP A 33 12.40 -42.60 -13.12
C ASP A 33 12.90 -42.76 -14.56
N VAL A 34 13.62 -41.76 -15.08
CA VAL A 34 14.20 -41.82 -16.44
C VAL A 34 15.39 -42.77 -16.50
N LEU A 35 16.20 -42.82 -15.45
CA LEU A 35 17.32 -43.77 -15.33
C LEU A 35 16.83 -45.21 -15.18
N ASP A 36 15.73 -45.44 -14.47
CA ASP A 36 15.16 -46.77 -14.26
C ASP A 36 14.61 -47.36 -15.55
N GLU A 37 14.04 -46.54 -16.44
CA GLU A 37 13.66 -46.98 -17.80
C GLU A 37 14.88 -47.46 -18.61
N TYR A 38 16.02 -46.76 -18.47
CA TYR A 38 17.28 -47.16 -19.07
C TYR A 38 17.80 -48.47 -18.47
N LEU A 39 17.83 -48.58 -17.14
CA LEU A 39 18.31 -49.77 -16.43
C LEU A 39 17.44 -50.99 -16.72
N TYR A 40 16.12 -50.83 -16.83
CA TYR A 40 15.21 -51.89 -17.25
C TYR A 40 15.52 -52.36 -18.67
N THR A 41 15.78 -51.43 -19.59
CA THR A 41 16.15 -51.79 -20.97
C THR A 41 17.48 -52.53 -21.01
N VAL A 42 18.47 -52.12 -20.21
CA VAL A 42 19.75 -52.82 -20.07
C VAL A 42 19.55 -54.23 -19.50
N ALA A 43 18.73 -54.38 -18.45
CA ALA A 43 18.44 -55.68 -17.85
C ALA A 43 17.66 -56.61 -18.80
N SER A 44 16.78 -56.07 -19.65
CA SER A 44 16.11 -56.84 -20.72
C SER A 44 17.12 -57.32 -21.75
N LEU A 45 18.03 -56.44 -22.18
CA LEU A 45 19.09 -56.80 -23.12
C LEU A 45 20.03 -57.86 -22.55
N GLU A 46 20.36 -57.80 -21.25
CA GLU A 46 21.18 -58.81 -20.57
C GLU A 46 20.51 -60.19 -20.58
N ARG A 47 19.17 -60.26 -20.47
CA ARG A 47 18.43 -61.53 -20.56
C ARG A 47 18.27 -62.05 -21.99
N GLU A 48 18.25 -61.16 -22.98
CA GLU A 48 18.12 -61.49 -24.41
C GLU A 48 19.48 -61.84 -25.06
N LEU A 49 20.59 -61.67 -24.33
CA LEU A 49 21.95 -61.90 -24.81
C LEU A 49 22.32 -63.39 -24.74
N ASP A 50 22.15 -64.08 -25.87
CA ASP A 50 22.83 -65.36 -26.17
C ASP A 50 24.16 -65.09 -26.92
N ASP A 51 25.10 -66.05 -26.91
CA ASP A 51 26.46 -65.95 -27.50
C ASP A 51 26.51 -65.52 -29.00
N GLU A 52 25.40 -65.62 -29.74
CA GLU A 52 25.27 -65.26 -31.17
C GLU A 52 24.72 -63.84 -31.42
N SER A 53 24.52 -63.03 -30.36
CA SER A 53 23.88 -61.71 -30.47
C SER A 53 24.78 -60.68 -31.17
N SER A 54 24.31 -60.11 -32.28
CA SER A 54 25.07 -59.07 -33.00
C SER A 54 25.10 -57.72 -32.27
N LEU A 55 26.30 -57.12 -32.19
CA LEU A 55 26.55 -55.81 -31.55
C LEU A 55 25.69 -54.66 -32.10
N LEU A 56 25.22 -54.78 -33.35
CA LEU A 56 24.32 -53.82 -33.99
C LEU A 56 22.95 -53.72 -33.31
N VAL A 57 22.40 -54.83 -32.80
CA VAL A 57 21.11 -54.85 -32.12
C VAL A 57 21.19 -54.09 -30.80
N LEU A 58 22.30 -54.26 -30.07
CA LEU A 58 22.58 -53.52 -28.85
C LEU A 58 22.74 -52.02 -29.13
N GLN A 59 23.48 -51.66 -30.19
CA GLN A 59 23.68 -50.27 -30.57
C GLN A 59 22.36 -49.58 -30.94
N HIS A 60 21.53 -50.22 -31.76
CA HIS A 60 20.23 -49.68 -32.18
C HIS A 60 19.28 -49.43 -30.99
N ARG A 61 19.20 -50.38 -30.04
CA ARG A 61 18.32 -50.27 -28.86
C ARG A 61 18.81 -49.22 -27.85
N LEU A 62 20.12 -48.96 -27.80
CA LEU A 62 20.73 -47.99 -26.89
C LEU A 62 20.86 -46.58 -27.49
N GLU A 63 20.72 -46.43 -28.81
CA GLU A 63 20.85 -45.16 -29.52
C GLU A 63 19.87 -44.09 -29.03
N LYS A 64 18.64 -44.50 -28.67
CA LYS A 64 17.62 -43.60 -28.08
C LYS A 64 18.09 -42.88 -26.81
N TYR A 65 18.96 -43.51 -26.03
CA TYR A 65 19.48 -42.94 -24.78
C TYR A 65 20.70 -42.04 -24.99
N HIS A 66 21.37 -42.15 -26.13
CA HIS A 66 22.52 -41.29 -26.45
C HIS A 66 22.11 -39.83 -26.61
N MET A 67 20.95 -39.60 -27.22
CA MET A 67 20.33 -38.29 -27.39
C MET A 67 19.78 -37.72 -26.06
N LEU A 68 19.51 -38.57 -25.07
CA LEU A 68 18.82 -38.20 -23.83
C LEU A 68 19.80 -37.87 -22.69
N PHE A 69 20.89 -38.63 -22.53
CA PHE A 69 21.79 -38.46 -21.40
C PHE A 69 22.69 -37.23 -21.47
N LEU A 70 23.06 -36.75 -22.66
CA LEU A 70 23.88 -35.55 -22.80
C LEU A 70 23.12 -34.29 -22.33
N PRO A 71 21.86 -34.04 -22.75
CA PRO A 71 21.05 -32.95 -22.20
C PRO A 71 20.80 -33.07 -20.69
N LEU A 72 20.51 -34.27 -20.17
CA LEU A 72 20.30 -34.46 -18.73
C LEU A 72 21.56 -34.21 -17.91
N LYS A 73 22.73 -34.55 -18.45
CA LYS A 73 24.00 -34.19 -17.81
C LYS A 73 24.19 -32.67 -17.80
N ASN A 74 23.96 -31.99 -18.93
CA ASN A 74 24.08 -30.54 -19.00
C ASN A 74 23.12 -29.84 -18.01
N LEU A 75 21.90 -30.35 -17.88
CA LEU A 75 20.95 -29.90 -16.86
C LEU A 75 21.51 -30.06 -15.44
N ALA A 76 22.06 -31.24 -15.11
CA ALA A 76 22.66 -31.48 -13.79
C ALA A 76 23.91 -30.61 -13.54
N ASP A 77 24.73 -30.38 -14.57
CA ASP A 77 25.90 -29.52 -14.50
C ASP A 77 25.50 -28.05 -14.30
N ASP A 78 24.46 -27.57 -14.98
CA ASP A 78 23.96 -26.20 -14.83
C ASP A 78 23.37 -25.97 -13.44
N ILE A 79 22.66 -26.95 -12.88
CA ILE A 79 22.13 -26.86 -11.51
C ILE A 79 23.26 -26.85 -10.49
N THR A 80 24.31 -27.65 -10.70
CA THR A 80 25.46 -27.73 -9.79
C THR A 80 26.36 -26.50 -9.87
N LYS A 81 26.62 -25.98 -11.08
CA LYS A 81 27.52 -24.84 -11.32
C LYS A 81 26.90 -23.51 -10.91
N ASN A 82 25.61 -23.33 -11.13
CA ASN A 82 24.91 -22.10 -10.80
C ASN A 82 24.28 -22.11 -9.40
N GLU A 83 24.54 -23.17 -8.60
CA GLU A 83 23.95 -23.37 -7.26
C GLU A 83 22.46 -23.05 -7.20
N VAL A 84 21.71 -23.54 -8.19
CA VAL A 84 20.30 -23.17 -8.36
C VAL A 84 19.49 -23.75 -7.22
N HIS A 85 18.84 -22.88 -6.44
CA HIS A 85 18.05 -23.24 -5.27
C HIS A 85 16.54 -23.10 -5.52
N GLY A 86 15.76 -24.00 -4.90
CA GLY A 86 14.30 -23.95 -4.82
C GLY A 86 13.56 -23.84 -6.15
N CYS A 87 12.60 -22.93 -6.22
CA CYS A 87 11.74 -22.71 -7.39
C CYS A 87 12.52 -22.49 -8.70
N ASN A 88 13.72 -21.93 -8.67
CA ASN A 88 14.51 -21.71 -9.88
C ASN A 88 14.88 -23.00 -10.62
N ILE A 89 14.93 -24.14 -9.93
CA ILE A 89 15.12 -25.47 -10.53
C ILE A 89 14.00 -25.75 -11.54
N TYR A 90 12.76 -25.42 -11.17
CA TYR A 90 11.61 -25.53 -12.08
C TYR A 90 11.82 -24.67 -13.34
N GLY A 91 12.28 -23.44 -13.17
CA GLY A 91 12.57 -22.52 -14.28
C GLY A 91 13.64 -23.06 -15.24
N VAL A 92 14.69 -23.67 -14.72
CA VAL A 92 15.74 -24.30 -15.55
C VAL A 92 15.18 -25.52 -16.30
N VAL A 93 14.46 -26.41 -15.62
CA VAL A 93 13.86 -27.60 -16.26
C VAL A 93 12.88 -27.17 -17.36
N CYS A 94 12.07 -26.13 -17.15
CA CYS A 94 11.21 -25.57 -18.20
C CYS A 94 11.99 -25.09 -19.43
N LYS A 95 13.15 -24.44 -19.25
CA LYS A 95 13.99 -24.01 -20.38
C LYS A 95 14.49 -25.20 -21.18
N TYR A 96 14.91 -26.26 -20.51
CA TYR A 96 15.37 -27.50 -21.15
C TYR A 96 14.23 -28.30 -21.79
N ALA A 97 13.01 -28.24 -21.25
CA ALA A 97 11.84 -28.92 -21.80
C ALA A 97 11.36 -28.33 -23.14
N ASN A 98 11.75 -27.08 -23.46
CA ASN A 98 11.46 -26.42 -24.74
C ASN A 98 12.37 -26.93 -25.88
N THR A 99 12.37 -28.24 -26.09
CA THR A 99 13.14 -28.90 -27.16
C THR A 99 12.23 -29.51 -28.22
N GLY A 100 12.72 -29.56 -29.47
CA GLY A 100 11.98 -30.15 -30.60
C GLY A 100 12.07 -31.67 -30.70
N THR A 101 12.84 -32.32 -29.82
CA THR A 101 13.07 -33.77 -29.87
C THR A 101 12.05 -34.49 -28.99
N PRO A 102 11.19 -35.37 -29.55
CA PRO A 102 10.07 -35.96 -28.80
C PRO A 102 10.51 -36.87 -27.64
N ILE A 103 11.62 -37.60 -27.81
CA ILE A 103 12.16 -38.51 -26.77
C ILE A 103 12.68 -37.72 -25.57
N LEU A 104 13.39 -36.62 -25.82
CA LEU A 104 13.90 -35.76 -24.76
C LEU A 104 12.76 -35.01 -24.08
N LYS A 105 11.78 -34.55 -24.86
CA LYS A 105 10.59 -33.88 -24.35
C LYS A 105 9.79 -34.79 -23.40
N ASP A 106 9.51 -36.03 -23.77
CA ASP A 106 8.80 -36.98 -22.89
C ASP A 106 9.55 -37.23 -21.57
N ALA A 107 10.87 -37.38 -21.63
CA ALA A 107 11.69 -37.57 -20.42
C ALA A 107 11.71 -36.31 -19.54
N LEU A 108 11.86 -35.13 -20.13
CA LEU A 108 11.87 -33.88 -19.39
C LEU A 108 10.48 -33.51 -18.86
N ASP A 109 9.40 -33.84 -19.57
CA ASP A 109 8.01 -33.65 -19.11
C ASP A 109 7.70 -34.54 -17.89
N ARG A 110 8.27 -35.76 -17.83
CA ARG A 110 8.24 -36.61 -16.62
C ARG A 110 8.98 -35.98 -15.44
N VAL A 111 10.18 -35.45 -15.66
CA VAL A 111 10.93 -34.73 -14.62
C VAL A 111 10.17 -33.47 -14.18
N LEU A 112 9.64 -32.71 -15.13
CA LEU A 112 8.86 -31.50 -14.91
C LEU A 112 7.60 -31.80 -14.08
N PHE A 113 6.94 -32.93 -14.32
CA PHE A 113 5.77 -33.37 -13.55
C PHE A 113 6.07 -33.46 -12.05
N HIS A 114 7.18 -34.08 -11.66
CA HIS A 114 7.56 -34.23 -10.26
C HIS A 114 7.90 -32.89 -9.60
N VAL A 115 8.68 -32.04 -10.27
CA VAL A 115 9.08 -30.72 -9.75
C VAL A 115 7.86 -29.78 -9.67
N ARG A 116 6.99 -29.79 -10.68
CA ARG A 116 5.75 -28.99 -10.70
C ARG A 116 4.81 -29.39 -9.58
N ARG A 117 4.73 -30.68 -9.24
CA ARG A 117 3.87 -31.16 -8.15
C ARG A 117 4.25 -30.53 -6.80
N VAL A 118 5.54 -30.31 -6.53
CA VAL A 118 6.01 -29.61 -5.32
C VAL A 118 5.52 -28.16 -5.32
N LEU A 119 5.69 -27.45 -6.44
CA LEU A 119 5.24 -26.07 -6.60
C LEU A 119 3.72 -25.92 -6.38
N VAL A 120 2.93 -26.78 -7.04
CA VAL A 120 1.46 -26.77 -6.90
C VAL A 120 1.08 -27.08 -5.47
N ARG A 121 1.66 -28.11 -4.85
CA ARG A 121 1.37 -28.49 -3.46
C ARG A 121 1.70 -27.37 -2.45
N GLN A 122 2.84 -26.70 -2.60
CA GLN A 122 3.19 -25.56 -1.75
C GLN A 122 2.22 -24.40 -1.96
N SER A 123 1.87 -24.10 -3.22
CA SER A 123 0.91 -23.05 -3.56
C SER A 123 -0.49 -23.35 -3.01
N THR A 124 -0.98 -24.60 -3.13
CA THR A 124 -2.29 -25.01 -2.64
C THR A 124 -2.35 -25.02 -1.11
N CYS A 125 -1.28 -25.46 -0.44
CA CYS A 125 -1.18 -25.37 1.03
C CYS A 125 -1.19 -23.92 1.52
N TRP A 126 -0.45 -23.03 0.84
CA TRP A 126 -0.44 -21.60 1.14
C TRP A 126 -1.82 -20.96 0.92
N MET A 127 -2.41 -21.15 -0.26
CA MET A 127 -3.69 -20.55 -0.61
C MET A 127 -4.82 -21.05 0.28
N MET A 128 -4.93 -22.37 0.53
CA MET A 128 -6.09 -22.95 1.22
C MET A 128 -5.99 -22.88 2.75
N ARG A 129 -4.77 -22.92 3.31
CA ARG A 129 -4.55 -23.05 4.76
C ARG A 129 -3.77 -21.88 5.36
N GLY A 130 -3.21 -20.99 4.55
CA GLY A 130 -2.32 -19.91 5.02
C GLY A 130 -0.99 -20.43 5.60
N ASN A 131 -0.68 -21.71 5.46
CA ASN A 131 0.50 -22.32 6.06
C ASN A 131 1.65 -22.35 5.06
N LEU A 132 2.67 -21.54 5.32
CA LEU A 132 3.92 -21.53 4.55
C LEU A 132 4.79 -22.71 5.01
N GLN A 133 4.67 -23.86 4.35
CA GLN A 133 5.53 -25.03 4.58
C GLN A 133 6.82 -24.90 3.75
N ASP A 134 7.72 -24.03 4.20
CA ASP A 134 9.01 -23.80 3.54
C ASP A 134 10.20 -23.83 4.52
N PRO A 135 10.63 -25.03 4.98
CA PRO A 135 11.76 -25.17 5.90
C PRO A 135 13.13 -24.83 5.28
N PHE A 136 13.20 -24.77 3.95
CA PHE A 136 14.45 -24.61 3.19
C PHE A 136 14.51 -23.29 2.41
N ASP A 137 13.57 -22.36 2.64
CA ASP A 137 13.49 -21.07 1.94
C ASP A 137 13.51 -21.21 0.40
N GLU A 138 12.80 -22.23 -0.11
CA GLU A 138 12.74 -22.60 -1.53
C GLU A 138 11.57 -21.96 -2.28
N PHE A 139 10.54 -21.47 -1.57
CA PHE A 139 9.34 -20.90 -2.15
C PHE A 139 9.48 -19.38 -2.35
N PHE A 140 8.78 -18.84 -3.36
CA PHE A 140 8.89 -17.43 -3.72
C PHE A 140 8.14 -16.48 -2.75
N VAL A 141 7.38 -16.99 -1.78
CA VAL A 141 6.72 -16.21 -0.72
C VAL A 141 7.54 -16.29 0.56
N GLN A 142 7.90 -15.15 1.14
CA GLN A 142 8.62 -15.04 2.41
C GLN A 142 7.82 -14.23 3.42
N LYS A 143 7.93 -14.58 4.70
CA LYS A 143 7.50 -13.71 5.80
C LYS A 143 8.60 -12.69 6.08
N GLU A 144 8.30 -11.40 6.00
CA GLU A 144 9.22 -10.37 6.45
C GLU A 144 9.38 -10.48 7.96
N THR A 145 10.62 -10.67 8.43
CA THR A 145 10.91 -10.56 9.86
C THR A 145 10.69 -9.11 10.27
N PRO A 146 9.91 -8.81 11.32
CA PRO A 146 9.80 -7.44 11.78
C PRO A 146 11.20 -6.96 12.16
N SER A 147 11.65 -5.88 11.53
CA SER A 147 12.85 -5.17 11.93
C SER A 147 12.73 -4.86 13.42
N LYS A 148 13.70 -5.35 14.20
CA LYS A 148 13.79 -5.13 15.65
C LYS A 148 13.96 -3.65 15.94
N GLU A 149 12.86 -2.91 16.07
CA GLU A 149 12.80 -1.58 16.69
C GLU A 149 11.33 -1.23 16.93
N GLY A 150 10.83 -1.53 18.14
CA GLY A 150 9.49 -1.17 18.59
C GLY A 150 8.80 -2.31 19.34
N ASP A 151 8.96 -2.31 20.66
CA ASP A 151 8.35 -3.24 21.61
C ASP A 151 6.81 -3.08 21.62
N SER A 152 6.07 -4.08 21.14
CA SER A 152 4.65 -4.32 21.41
C SER A 152 4.30 -5.73 20.92
N GLN A 153 3.94 -6.63 21.83
CA GLN A 153 3.55 -8.01 21.55
C GLN A 153 2.22 -8.16 20.77
N ASP A 154 1.61 -7.04 20.34
CA ASP A 154 0.33 -6.97 19.61
C ASP A 154 0.50 -6.59 18.12
N ALA A 155 1.60 -6.99 17.48
CA ALA A 155 1.77 -6.81 16.05
C ALA A 155 0.88 -7.82 15.28
N ARG A 156 -0.42 -7.52 15.18
CA ARG A 156 -1.36 -8.23 14.30
C ARG A 156 -0.73 -8.39 12.91
N GLU A 157 -0.67 -9.62 12.39
CA GLU A 157 -0.09 -9.88 11.08
C GLU A 157 -0.86 -9.08 10.02
N SER A 158 -0.20 -8.11 9.38
CA SER A 158 -0.75 -7.34 8.27
C SER A 158 -0.57 -8.11 6.95
N LEU A 159 -1.36 -7.78 5.93
CA LEU A 159 -1.14 -8.31 4.56
C LEU A 159 0.28 -8.03 4.05
N ASP A 160 0.89 -6.93 4.48
CA ASP A 160 2.25 -6.52 4.10
C ASP A 160 3.35 -7.35 4.78
N SER A 161 3.01 -8.24 5.72
CA SER A 161 3.98 -9.10 6.41
C SER A 161 4.57 -10.19 5.50
N TYR A 162 4.03 -10.35 4.29
CA TYR A 162 4.48 -11.33 3.30
C TYR A 162 4.92 -10.63 2.01
N SER A 163 6.12 -10.95 1.53
CA SER A 163 6.65 -10.39 0.29
C SER A 163 7.16 -11.46 -0.66
N LEU A 164 7.32 -11.06 -1.93
CA LEU A 164 7.82 -11.93 -3.00
C LEU A 164 9.35 -11.86 -3.07
N LYS A 165 10.02 -13.02 -2.93
CA LYS A 165 11.42 -13.18 -3.30
C LYS A 165 11.53 -13.26 -4.82
N VAL A 166 11.73 -12.12 -5.47
CA VAL A 166 11.88 -12.02 -6.94
C VAL A 166 13.03 -12.89 -7.46
N GLU A 167 14.05 -13.11 -6.65
CA GLU A 167 15.22 -13.96 -6.97
C GLU A 167 14.87 -15.45 -7.13
N LEU A 168 13.82 -15.93 -6.45
CA LEU A 168 13.36 -17.33 -6.53
C LEU A 168 12.22 -17.51 -7.53
N LEU A 169 11.79 -16.44 -8.22
CA LEU A 169 10.69 -16.53 -9.16
C LEU A 169 11.16 -17.14 -10.50
N PRO A 170 10.61 -18.29 -10.92
CA PRO A 170 10.97 -18.90 -12.19
C PRO A 170 10.55 -18.02 -13.37
N SER A 171 11.39 -17.92 -14.41
CA SER A 171 11.07 -17.13 -15.61
C SER A 171 9.83 -17.59 -16.37
N CYS A 172 9.38 -18.83 -16.14
CA CYS A 172 8.16 -19.39 -16.72
C CYS A 172 6.88 -18.95 -16.01
N ILE A 173 6.97 -18.38 -14.80
CA ILE A 173 5.81 -17.96 -14.00
C ILE A 173 5.70 -16.43 -14.06
N PRO A 174 4.58 -15.89 -14.55
CA PRO A 174 4.35 -14.44 -14.52
C PRO A 174 4.34 -13.91 -13.10
N VAL A 175 4.93 -12.73 -12.90
CA VAL A 175 4.89 -12.00 -11.62
C VAL A 175 3.45 -11.73 -11.17
N THR A 176 2.54 -11.55 -12.12
CA THR A 176 1.10 -11.39 -11.87
C THR A 176 0.51 -12.61 -11.17
N LEU A 177 0.84 -13.82 -11.61
CA LEU A 177 0.37 -15.06 -10.97
C LEU A 177 0.93 -15.20 -9.54
N ALA A 178 2.22 -14.92 -9.37
CA ALA A 178 2.86 -14.99 -8.04
C ALA A 178 2.21 -14.02 -7.04
N ARG A 179 1.83 -12.81 -7.48
CA ARG A 179 1.10 -11.85 -6.65
C ARG A 179 -0.28 -12.35 -6.24
N LYS A 180 -1.02 -13.03 -7.13
CA LYS A 180 -2.32 -13.63 -6.81
C LYS A 180 -2.19 -14.73 -5.74
N ILE A 181 -1.17 -15.59 -5.88
CA ILE A 181 -0.88 -16.65 -4.89
C ILE A 181 -0.51 -16.03 -3.53
N LEU A 182 0.34 -15.00 -3.53
CA LEU A 182 0.69 -14.26 -2.31
C LEU A 182 -0.56 -13.72 -1.61
N PHE A 183 -1.38 -12.95 -2.33
CA PHE A 183 -2.59 -12.35 -1.78
C PHE A 183 -3.55 -13.39 -1.23
N ALA A 184 -3.84 -14.46 -1.98
CA ALA A 184 -4.80 -15.48 -1.57
C ALA A 184 -4.40 -16.15 -0.24
N GLY A 185 -3.13 -16.53 -0.07
CA GLY A 185 -2.69 -17.13 1.19
C GLY A 185 -2.48 -16.11 2.33
N ALA A 186 -2.07 -14.87 2.01
CA ALA A 186 -1.98 -13.79 3.01
C ALA A 186 -3.37 -13.48 3.58
N ALA A 187 -4.39 -13.36 2.72
CA ALA A 187 -5.78 -13.20 3.11
C ALA A 187 -6.24 -14.33 4.05
N VAL A 188 -5.98 -15.59 3.68
CA VAL A 188 -6.34 -16.73 4.54
C VAL A 188 -5.63 -16.68 5.88
N ARG A 189 -4.35 -16.35 5.90
CA ARG A 189 -3.57 -16.35 7.14
C ARG A 189 -4.02 -15.27 8.13
N VAL A 190 -4.23 -14.05 7.66
CA VAL A 190 -4.67 -12.92 8.50
C VAL A 190 -5.99 -13.26 9.22
N PHE A 191 -6.92 -13.92 8.53
CA PHE A 191 -8.24 -14.25 9.08
C PHE A 191 -8.34 -15.66 9.67
N SER A 192 -7.32 -16.51 9.49
CA SER A 192 -7.30 -17.83 10.12
C SER A 192 -6.96 -17.77 11.62
N GLN A 193 -6.30 -16.70 12.08
CA GLN A 193 -5.92 -16.53 13.48
C GLN A 193 -7.10 -16.09 14.35
N GLU A 194 -7.96 -15.22 13.84
CA GLU A 194 -9.14 -14.70 14.52
C GLU A 194 -10.33 -14.74 13.56
N LYS A 195 -11.21 -15.74 13.69
CA LYS A 195 -12.44 -15.82 12.90
C LYS A 195 -13.51 -14.95 13.58
N PRO A 196 -13.81 -13.72 13.10
CA PRO A 196 -14.80 -12.85 13.75
C PRO A 196 -16.21 -13.45 13.76
N SER A 197 -16.57 -14.21 12.72
CA SER A 197 -17.95 -14.67 12.49
C SER A 197 -18.12 -16.17 12.29
N GLY A 198 -17.03 -16.95 12.33
CA GLY A 198 -17.07 -18.39 12.04
C GLY A 198 -17.43 -18.74 10.59
N HIS A 199 -17.70 -17.74 9.72
CA HIS A 199 -17.93 -17.95 8.30
C HIS A 199 -16.68 -18.54 7.63
N PRO A 200 -16.80 -19.69 6.95
CA PRO A 200 -15.68 -20.28 6.23
C PRO A 200 -15.32 -19.39 5.03
N ILE A 201 -14.02 -19.13 4.86
CA ILE A 201 -13.44 -18.31 3.79
C ILE A 201 -13.94 -18.70 2.40
N TYR A 202 -14.27 -19.98 2.21
CA TYR A 202 -14.67 -20.55 0.92
C TYR A 202 -16.16 -20.94 0.83
N GLU A 203 -17.06 -20.44 1.68
CA GLU A 203 -18.52 -20.69 1.59
C GLU A 203 -18.91 -22.17 1.35
N GLY A 204 -18.19 -23.13 1.95
CA GLY A 204 -18.45 -24.56 1.74
C GLY A 204 -17.86 -25.18 0.45
N ARG A 205 -17.21 -24.40 -0.42
CA ARG A 205 -16.47 -24.88 -1.61
C ARG A 205 -15.05 -25.39 -1.32
N MET A 206 -14.66 -25.46 -0.04
CA MET A 206 -13.32 -25.91 0.36
C MET A 206 -13.01 -27.31 -0.16
N GLU A 207 -13.98 -28.22 -0.15
CA GLU A 207 -13.82 -29.59 -0.66
C GLU A 207 -13.68 -29.63 -2.18
N GLU A 208 -14.45 -28.80 -2.90
CA GLU A 208 -14.36 -28.66 -4.35
C GLU A 208 -12.98 -28.15 -4.78
N PHE A 209 -12.50 -27.06 -4.15
CA PHE A 209 -11.18 -26.52 -4.42
C PHE A 209 -10.08 -27.51 -4.05
N SER A 210 -10.19 -28.22 -2.92
CA SER A 210 -9.23 -29.26 -2.53
C SER A 210 -9.19 -30.41 -3.52
N SER A 211 -10.35 -30.84 -4.06
CA SER A 211 -10.44 -31.87 -5.08
C SER A 211 -9.78 -31.42 -6.39
N ARG A 212 -10.07 -30.20 -6.85
CA ARG A 212 -9.46 -29.62 -8.06
C ARG A 212 -7.95 -29.42 -7.92
N CYS A 213 -7.48 -28.97 -6.76
CA CYS A 213 -6.06 -28.90 -6.44
C CYS A 213 -5.39 -30.28 -6.54
N SER A 214 -6.00 -31.31 -5.96
CA SER A 214 -5.48 -32.69 -6.00
C SER A 214 -5.48 -33.28 -7.41
N GLN A 215 -6.49 -32.96 -8.22
CA GLN A 215 -6.54 -33.33 -9.64
C GLN A 215 -5.40 -32.66 -10.43
N MET A 216 -5.08 -31.41 -10.12
CA MET A 216 -3.99 -30.68 -10.78
C MET A 216 -2.62 -31.17 -10.34
N GLU A 217 -2.46 -31.59 -9.08
CA GLU A 217 -1.24 -32.25 -8.61
C GLU A 217 -0.96 -33.59 -9.32
N SER A 218 -2.00 -34.30 -9.76
CA SER A 218 -1.89 -35.61 -10.42
C SER A 218 -1.87 -35.56 -11.95
N LYS A 219 -2.26 -34.43 -12.56
CA LYS A 219 -2.30 -34.26 -14.02
C LYS A 219 -0.90 -34.11 -14.61
N ARG A 220 -0.56 -34.93 -15.62
CA ARG A 220 0.73 -34.90 -16.33
C ARG A 220 0.86 -33.72 -17.30
N ASP A 221 -0.19 -33.43 -18.06
CA ASP A 221 -0.25 -32.27 -18.97
C ASP A 221 -1.03 -31.11 -18.35
N LEU A 222 -0.45 -30.48 -17.32
CA LEU A 222 -1.00 -29.25 -16.76
C LEU A 222 -0.51 -28.05 -17.59
N ARG A 223 -1.44 -27.35 -18.22
CA ARG A 223 -1.15 -26.06 -18.85
C ARG A 223 -1.09 -24.98 -17.77
N LEU A 224 -0.16 -24.04 -17.91
CA LEU A 224 -0.04 -22.91 -16.99
C LEU A 224 -1.36 -22.14 -16.85
N GLN A 225 -2.09 -21.95 -17.96
CA GLN A 225 -3.38 -21.25 -17.98
C GLN A 225 -4.43 -21.91 -17.08
N GLU A 226 -4.54 -23.25 -17.07
CA GLU A 226 -5.48 -23.96 -16.19
C GLU A 226 -5.16 -23.72 -14.71
N PHE A 227 -3.88 -23.54 -14.37
CA PHE A 227 -3.45 -23.19 -13.03
C PHE A 227 -3.68 -21.72 -12.69
N GLU A 228 -3.45 -20.81 -13.64
CA GLU A 228 -3.80 -19.40 -13.49
C GLU A 228 -5.29 -19.20 -13.27
N ASP A 229 -6.14 -19.94 -13.98
CA ASP A 229 -7.60 -19.88 -13.84
C ASP A 229 -8.04 -20.37 -12.44
N LEU A 230 -7.49 -21.48 -11.95
CA LEU A 230 -7.78 -21.95 -10.59
C LEU A 230 -7.32 -20.93 -9.53
N VAL A 231 -6.11 -20.39 -9.68
CA VAL A 231 -5.57 -19.40 -8.73
C VAL A 231 -6.44 -18.14 -8.74
N GLU A 232 -6.89 -17.68 -9.91
CA GLU A 232 -7.78 -16.52 -10.01
C GLU A 232 -9.13 -16.75 -9.34
N GLU A 233 -9.68 -17.96 -9.46
CA GLU A 233 -10.94 -18.32 -8.80
C GLU A 233 -10.77 -18.34 -7.27
N ILE A 234 -9.70 -18.94 -6.75
CA ILE A 234 -9.40 -18.96 -5.31
C ILE A 234 -9.15 -17.54 -4.79
N ARG A 235 -8.39 -16.73 -5.53
CA ARG A 235 -8.12 -15.31 -5.20
C ARG A 235 -9.42 -14.51 -5.15
N SER A 236 -10.30 -14.67 -6.15
CA SER A 236 -11.57 -13.96 -6.22
C SER A 236 -12.47 -14.30 -5.03
N GLN A 237 -12.51 -15.56 -4.60
CA GLN A 237 -13.26 -15.97 -3.41
C GLN A 237 -12.64 -15.39 -2.13
N ALA A 238 -11.32 -15.43 -1.98
CA ALA A 238 -10.64 -14.80 -0.85
C ALA A 238 -10.91 -13.29 -0.79
N ALA A 239 -10.87 -12.59 -1.94
CA ALA A 239 -11.16 -11.16 -2.03
C ALA A 239 -12.62 -10.82 -1.69
N LEU A 240 -13.57 -11.67 -2.10
CA LEU A 240 -14.99 -11.52 -1.76
C LEU A 240 -15.24 -11.71 -0.26
N TYR A 241 -14.61 -12.71 0.34
CA TYR A 241 -14.68 -12.94 1.78
C TYR A 241 -14.12 -11.76 2.58
N LEU A 242 -12.97 -11.24 2.18
CA LEU A 242 -12.38 -10.02 2.76
C LEU A 242 -13.32 -8.83 2.63
N TRP A 243 -13.96 -8.67 1.46
CA TRP A 243 -14.93 -7.61 1.23
C TRP A 243 -16.11 -7.71 2.21
N HIS A 244 -16.69 -8.90 2.39
CA HIS A 244 -17.82 -9.11 3.32
C HIS A 244 -17.44 -8.76 4.76
N ILE A 245 -16.30 -9.28 5.25
CA ILE A 245 -15.87 -8.99 6.62
C ILE A 245 -15.53 -7.51 6.83
N ILE A 246 -14.88 -6.86 5.87
CA ILE A 246 -14.41 -5.48 6.07
C ILE A 246 -15.54 -4.49 5.86
N VAL A 247 -16.36 -4.68 4.82
CA VAL A 247 -17.42 -3.74 4.43
C VAL A 247 -18.70 -3.97 5.22
N GLU A 248 -19.16 -5.21 5.37
CA GLU A 248 -20.42 -5.52 6.04
C GLU A 248 -20.24 -5.70 7.55
N GLU A 249 -19.36 -6.60 7.99
CA GLU A 249 -19.14 -6.83 9.43
C GLU A 249 -18.35 -5.68 10.10
N GLY A 250 -17.30 -5.19 9.42
CA GLY A 250 -16.41 -4.16 9.91
C GLY A 250 -16.91 -2.73 9.69
N GLY A 251 -18.01 -2.53 8.97
CA GLY A 251 -18.60 -1.21 8.76
C GLY A 251 -17.64 -0.19 8.11
N LEU A 252 -16.83 -0.62 7.14
CA LEU A 252 -15.79 0.23 6.50
C LEU A 252 -16.31 1.61 6.09
N ILE A 253 -17.54 1.68 5.56
CA ILE A 253 -18.14 2.94 5.09
C ILE A 253 -18.29 3.93 6.24
N SER A 254 -18.82 3.51 7.39
CA SER A 254 -18.95 4.35 8.58
C SER A 254 -17.58 4.85 9.05
N HIS A 255 -16.58 3.99 9.01
CA HIS A 255 -15.21 4.35 9.36
C HIS A 255 -14.54 5.29 8.35
N LEU A 256 -14.84 5.19 7.05
CA LEU A 256 -14.41 6.18 6.06
C LEU A 256 -15.06 7.54 6.29
N HIS A 257 -16.34 7.57 6.68
CA HIS A 257 -17.00 8.80 7.10
C HIS A 257 -16.35 9.38 8.36
N LEU A 258 -16.01 8.57 9.36
CA LEU A 258 -15.28 9.00 10.55
C LEU A 258 -13.90 9.59 10.18
N MET A 259 -13.17 8.95 9.27
CA MET A 259 -11.88 9.46 8.76
C MET A 259 -12.03 10.81 8.07
N ARG A 260 -13.05 10.98 7.24
CA ARG A 260 -13.36 12.27 6.61
C ARG A 260 -13.71 13.33 7.66
N ASN A 261 -14.61 12.98 8.57
CA ASN A 261 -15.16 13.89 9.55
C ASN A 261 -14.10 14.36 10.56
N GLY A 262 -13.20 13.47 10.98
CA GLY A 262 -12.06 13.77 11.85
C GLY A 262 -10.84 14.33 11.09
N PHE A 263 -10.14 13.50 10.30
CA PHE A 263 -8.86 13.89 9.68
C PHE A 263 -8.99 14.92 8.56
N LEU A 264 -10.11 14.95 7.83
CA LEU A 264 -10.32 15.89 6.72
C LEU A 264 -11.14 17.12 7.14
N LEU A 265 -11.45 17.26 8.43
CA LEU A 265 -12.24 18.35 9.01
C LEU A 265 -13.66 18.47 8.41
N GLY A 266 -14.32 17.34 8.12
CA GLY A 266 -15.69 17.32 7.60
C GLY A 266 -16.69 18.02 8.54
N HIS A 267 -16.53 17.87 9.86
CA HIS A 267 -17.28 18.65 10.86
C HIS A 267 -16.62 20.01 11.10
N GLY A 268 -16.75 20.91 10.12
CA GLY A 268 -16.11 22.23 10.17
C GLY A 268 -16.58 23.11 11.33
N ASP A 269 -17.76 22.83 11.89
CA ASP A 269 -18.35 23.44 13.09
C ASP A 269 -17.70 22.95 14.38
N LEU A 270 -17.49 21.64 14.55
CA LEU A 270 -16.73 21.07 15.66
C LEU A 270 -15.35 21.71 15.76
N PHE A 271 -14.60 21.67 14.67
CA PHE A 271 -13.25 22.22 14.66
C PHE A 271 -13.24 23.75 14.81
N GLN A 272 -14.31 24.46 14.43
CA GLN A 272 -14.41 25.90 14.68
C GLN A 272 -14.53 26.21 16.18
N HIS A 273 -15.38 25.50 16.91
CA HIS A 273 -15.55 25.68 18.36
C HIS A 273 -14.33 25.16 19.13
N PHE A 274 -13.83 23.98 18.76
CA PHE A 274 -12.63 23.40 19.33
C PHE A 274 -11.42 24.32 19.20
N ILE A 275 -11.17 24.90 18.02
CA ILE A 275 -10.03 25.82 17.83
C ILE A 275 -10.15 27.01 18.78
N GLN A 276 -11.34 27.57 18.96
CA GLN A 276 -11.56 28.73 19.85
C GLN A 276 -11.34 28.37 21.33
N ALA A 277 -11.74 27.17 21.74
CA ALA A 277 -11.58 26.71 23.11
C ALA A 277 -10.12 26.36 23.45
N VAL A 278 -9.38 25.80 22.50
CA VAL A 278 -8.02 25.29 22.70
C VAL A 278 -6.93 26.34 22.42
N ASP A 279 -7.24 27.41 21.68
CA ASP A 279 -6.30 28.52 21.41
C ASP A 279 -5.52 29.04 22.62
N PRO A 280 -6.15 29.33 23.79
CA PRO A 280 -5.41 29.79 24.96
C PRO A 280 -4.42 28.76 25.53
N LEU A 281 -4.71 27.45 25.40
CA LEU A 281 -3.88 26.36 25.90
C LEU A 281 -2.67 26.09 25.00
N LEU A 282 -2.86 26.17 23.67
CA LEU A 282 -1.81 25.84 22.69
C LEU A 282 -0.98 27.04 22.20
N HIS A 283 -1.21 28.23 22.76
CA HIS A 283 -0.38 29.40 22.50
C HIS A 283 1.06 29.25 23.05
N GLY A 284 1.22 28.52 24.16
CA GLY A 284 2.51 28.18 24.77
C GLY A 284 3.10 26.84 24.27
N PRO A 285 4.29 26.46 24.77
CA PRO A 285 4.78 25.09 24.61
C PRO A 285 3.84 24.12 25.36
N PRO A 286 3.62 22.90 24.83
CA PRO A 286 2.75 21.92 25.48
C PRO A 286 3.39 21.36 26.76
N ASP A 287 2.60 21.25 27.81
CA ASP A 287 2.93 20.57 29.06
C ASP A 287 2.47 19.11 29.02
N ALA A 288 2.89 18.29 30.00
CA ALA A 288 2.51 16.88 30.07
C ALA A 288 0.98 16.65 30.18
N ASP A 289 0.28 17.58 30.84
CA ASP A 289 -1.17 17.51 31.06
C ASP A 289 -1.98 18.09 29.88
N THR A 290 -1.35 18.83 28.97
CA THR A 290 -2.03 19.49 27.84
C THR A 290 -2.72 18.49 26.92
N GLU A 291 -2.19 17.27 26.77
CA GLU A 291 -2.84 16.23 25.94
C GLU A 291 -4.19 15.78 26.52
N TYR A 292 -4.27 15.66 27.85
CA TYR A 292 -5.50 15.29 28.53
C TYR A 292 -6.54 16.40 28.41
N GLU A 293 -6.17 17.66 28.69
CA GLU A 293 -7.07 18.81 28.62
C GLU A 293 -7.61 19.04 27.19
N VAL A 294 -6.76 18.89 26.17
CA VAL A 294 -7.17 19.02 24.77
C VAL A 294 -8.15 17.92 24.36
N ASN A 295 -7.94 16.69 24.82
CA ASN A 295 -8.87 15.59 24.57
C ASN A 295 -10.21 15.79 25.29
N GLU A 296 -10.20 16.26 26.53
CA GLU A 296 -11.42 16.57 27.28
C GLU A 296 -12.24 17.66 26.58
N LEU A 297 -11.59 18.75 26.13
CA LEU A 297 -12.26 19.80 25.36
C LEU A 297 -12.81 19.30 24.02
N PHE A 298 -12.09 18.40 23.35
CA PHE A 298 -12.57 17.79 22.11
C PHE A 298 -13.81 16.93 22.33
N GLN A 299 -13.81 16.09 23.36
CA GLN A 299 -14.96 15.25 23.74
C GLN A 299 -16.15 16.10 24.17
N LEU A 300 -15.91 17.14 24.98
CA LEU A 300 -16.94 18.06 25.44
C LEU A 300 -17.63 18.77 24.25
N HIS A 301 -16.84 19.32 23.32
CA HIS A 301 -17.40 20.00 22.14
C HIS A 301 -18.05 19.04 21.15
N SER A 302 -17.58 17.80 21.06
CA SER A 302 -18.26 16.75 20.29
C SER A 302 -19.65 16.44 20.87
N ALA A 303 -19.73 16.27 22.20
CA ALA A 303 -20.98 16.01 22.90
C ALA A 303 -21.98 17.18 22.79
N MET A 304 -21.50 18.43 22.87
CA MET A 304 -22.35 19.62 22.69
C MET A 304 -23.00 19.70 21.30
N LEU A 305 -22.32 19.17 20.27
CA LEU A 305 -22.78 19.21 18.88
C LEU A 305 -23.57 17.96 18.47
N HIS A 306 -23.85 17.04 19.41
CA HIS A 306 -24.58 15.79 19.16
C HIS A 306 -24.01 14.97 17.99
N LEU A 307 -22.68 14.95 17.83
CA LEU A 307 -22.02 14.14 16.81
C LEU A 307 -22.09 12.65 17.19
N GLU A 308 -22.22 11.79 16.18
CA GLU A 308 -22.53 10.35 16.32
C GLU A 308 -21.60 9.56 17.27
N GLU A 309 -22.11 8.43 17.75
CA GLU A 309 -21.59 7.53 18.82
C GLU A 309 -20.16 6.96 18.61
N ASP A 310 -19.49 7.26 17.48
CA ASP A 310 -18.18 6.71 17.11
C ASP A 310 -16.99 7.67 17.33
N THR A 311 -17.23 8.85 17.91
CA THR A 311 -16.14 9.82 18.19
C THR A 311 -15.12 9.29 19.19
N ASP A 312 -15.51 8.34 20.05
CA ASP A 312 -14.66 7.70 21.07
C ASP A 312 -13.43 6.98 20.49
N LYS A 313 -13.45 6.67 19.18
CA LYS A 313 -12.33 6.03 18.46
C LYS A 313 -11.26 7.02 17.99
N LEU A 314 -11.55 8.33 18.05
CA LEU A 314 -10.65 9.42 17.69
C LEU A 314 -10.07 10.03 18.97
N ALA A 315 -8.74 10.07 19.06
CA ALA A 315 -8.05 10.72 20.17
C ALA A 315 -7.02 11.71 19.62
N LEU A 316 -7.03 12.94 20.12
CA LEU A 316 -5.98 13.91 19.82
C LEU A 316 -4.72 13.51 20.58
N THR A 317 -3.57 13.64 19.92
CA THR A 317 -2.26 13.31 20.49
C THR A 317 -1.37 14.52 20.41
N ILE A 318 -0.57 14.77 21.43
CA ILE A 318 0.42 15.86 21.41
C ILE A 318 1.79 15.23 21.34
N ARG A 319 2.42 15.30 20.16
CA ARG A 319 3.79 14.79 19.99
C ARG A 319 4.76 15.84 20.52
N LEU A 320 5.21 15.64 21.75
CA LEU A 320 6.29 16.43 22.34
C LEU A 320 7.55 16.31 21.45
N PRO A 321 8.15 17.43 21.01
CA PRO A 321 9.36 17.38 20.19
C PRO A 321 10.52 16.78 21.01
N GLN A 322 11.09 15.68 20.54
CA GLN A 322 12.26 15.01 21.16
C GLN A 322 13.58 15.80 21.04
N THR A 323 13.54 16.98 20.41
CA THR A 323 14.71 17.86 20.21
C THR A 323 14.40 19.24 20.77
N ASP A 324 15.39 19.85 21.42
CA ASP A 324 15.38 21.18 22.05
C ASP A 324 15.14 22.34 21.04
N SER A 325 14.05 22.29 20.29
CA SER A 325 13.54 23.42 19.52
C SER A 325 12.60 24.22 20.42
N ALA A 326 13.18 25.09 21.24
CA ALA A 326 12.57 25.90 22.29
C ALA A 326 11.50 26.93 21.82
N ALA A 327 10.82 26.72 20.69
CA ALA A 327 9.84 27.65 20.13
C ALA A 327 8.75 26.99 19.26
N ALA A 328 8.44 25.70 19.46
CA ALA A 328 7.28 25.10 18.81
C ALA A 328 6.00 25.45 19.61
N SER A 329 5.05 26.13 18.98
CA SER A 329 3.72 26.33 19.57
C SER A 329 3.06 24.97 19.77
N GLY A 330 2.24 24.80 20.83
CA GLY A 330 1.49 23.56 21.06
C GLY A 330 0.68 23.09 19.85
N TRP A 331 0.24 24.02 19.00
CA TRP A 331 -0.41 23.74 17.73
C TRP A 331 0.44 22.95 16.72
N ASP A 332 1.76 23.11 16.71
CA ASP A 332 2.64 22.38 15.80
C ASP A 332 2.82 20.92 16.24
N CYS A 333 2.55 20.64 17.52
CA CYS A 333 2.67 19.34 18.17
C CYS A 333 1.36 18.54 18.14
N LEU A 334 0.23 19.18 17.83
CA LEU A 334 -1.09 18.57 17.78
C LEU A 334 -1.21 17.61 16.58
N GLY A 335 -1.61 16.38 16.87
CA GLY A 335 -1.94 15.34 15.92
C GLY A 335 -3.28 14.70 16.26
N LEU A 336 -3.84 13.98 15.30
CA LEU A 336 -5.02 13.14 15.51
C LEU A 336 -4.59 11.68 15.38
N SER A 337 -4.97 10.87 16.35
CA SER A 337 -4.80 9.43 16.36
C SER A 337 -6.16 8.76 16.22
N TYR A 338 -6.14 7.58 15.62
CA TYR A 338 -7.32 6.79 15.42
C TYR A 338 -7.03 5.35 15.84
N THR A 339 -7.85 4.87 16.77
CA THR A 339 -7.74 3.51 17.29
C THR A 339 -8.45 2.57 16.33
N VAL A 340 -7.66 1.80 15.58
CA VAL A 340 -8.19 0.89 14.56
C VAL A 340 -8.68 -0.41 15.21
N ALA A 341 -9.99 -0.65 15.18
CA ALA A 341 -10.55 -1.94 15.56
C ALA A 341 -10.23 -3.03 14.51
N TYR A 342 -10.14 -4.28 14.97
CA TYR A 342 -10.18 -5.44 14.07
C TYR A 342 -11.55 -5.47 13.36
N PRO A 343 -11.65 -5.76 12.05
CA PRO A 343 -10.62 -6.18 11.07
C PRO A 343 -10.03 -5.04 10.22
N LEU A 344 -10.35 -3.78 10.51
CA LEU A 344 -10.05 -2.63 9.64
C LEU A 344 -8.56 -2.24 9.58
N HIS A 345 -7.73 -2.78 10.48
CA HIS A 345 -6.27 -2.56 10.51
C HIS A 345 -5.56 -2.94 9.20
N ILE A 346 -6.19 -3.78 8.38
CA ILE A 346 -5.70 -4.16 7.04
C ILE A 346 -5.80 -2.99 6.05
N VAL A 347 -6.87 -2.19 6.14
CA VAL A 347 -7.08 -1.01 5.27
C VAL A 347 -6.38 0.22 5.86
N PHE A 348 -6.52 0.42 7.17
CA PHE A 348 -5.94 1.55 7.89
C PHE A 348 -4.60 1.16 8.52
N THR A 349 -3.60 0.91 7.66
CA THR A 349 -2.23 0.66 8.10
C THR A 349 -1.60 1.93 8.70
N GLN A 350 -0.53 1.78 9.48
CA GLN A 350 0.19 2.94 10.04
C GLN A 350 0.71 3.89 8.94
N GLY A 351 1.14 3.34 7.80
CA GLY A 351 1.53 4.14 6.63
C GLY A 351 0.38 4.96 6.01
N VAL A 352 -0.86 4.49 6.14
CA VAL A 352 -2.06 5.22 5.72
C VAL A 352 -2.44 6.29 6.74
N LEU A 353 -2.46 5.96 8.03
CA LEU A 353 -2.81 6.91 9.09
C LEU A 353 -1.82 8.09 9.17
N THR A 354 -0.53 7.84 8.96
CA THR A 354 0.48 8.91 8.88
C THR A 354 0.23 9.87 7.73
N LYS A 355 -0.21 9.37 6.56
CA LYS A 355 -0.61 10.22 5.43
C LYS A 355 -1.84 11.06 5.76
N TYR A 356 -2.86 10.49 6.42
CA TYR A 356 -4.02 11.25 6.90
C TYR A 356 -3.62 12.32 7.93
N ALA A 357 -2.72 12.00 8.87
CA ALA A 357 -2.23 12.95 9.86
C ALA A 357 -1.51 14.16 9.22
N HIS A 358 -0.74 13.94 8.15
CA HIS A 358 -0.11 15.05 7.40
C HIS A 358 -1.14 15.99 6.76
N VAL A 359 -2.19 15.41 6.19
CA VAL A 359 -3.30 16.18 5.59
C VAL A 359 -4.05 16.95 6.68
N PHE A 360 -4.42 16.27 7.76
CA PHE A 360 -5.10 16.87 8.90
C PHE A 360 -4.36 18.10 9.43
N ARG A 361 -3.05 17.98 9.68
CA ARG A 361 -2.26 19.09 10.21
C ARG A 361 -2.22 20.30 9.26
N PHE A 362 -2.17 20.05 7.95
CA PHE A 362 -2.23 21.12 6.96
C PHE A 362 -3.60 21.80 6.91
N LEU A 363 -4.69 21.02 6.83
CA LEU A 363 -6.05 21.56 6.83
C LEU A 363 -6.36 22.33 8.12
N LEU A 364 -5.88 21.83 9.26
CA LEU A 364 -6.06 22.48 10.55
C LEU A 364 -5.34 23.83 10.60
N ASP A 365 -4.12 23.94 10.05
CA ASP A 365 -3.39 25.22 10.02
C ASP A 365 -4.11 26.28 9.16
N VAL A 366 -4.70 25.87 8.03
CA VAL A 366 -5.53 26.75 7.20
C VAL A 366 -6.78 27.20 7.98
N ARG A 367 -7.47 26.26 8.66
CA ARG A 367 -8.68 26.56 9.44
C ARG A 367 -8.39 27.46 10.64
N ARG A 368 -7.27 27.26 11.33
CA ARG A 368 -6.80 28.12 12.42
C ARG A 368 -6.53 29.54 11.91
N THR A 369 -5.80 29.66 10.80
CA THR A 369 -5.52 30.98 10.19
C THR A 369 -6.81 31.72 9.83
N GLN A 370 -7.80 31.00 9.31
CA GLN A 370 -9.14 31.54 9.04
C GLN A 370 -9.84 32.02 10.32
N ALA A 371 -9.80 31.23 11.41
CA ALA A 371 -10.43 31.59 12.68
C ALA A 371 -9.81 32.87 13.28
N VAL A 372 -8.49 32.99 13.26
CA VAL A 372 -7.78 34.17 13.79
C VAL A 372 -8.06 35.43 12.94
N LEU A 373 -8.10 35.31 11.62
CA LEU A 373 -8.48 36.43 10.74
C LEU A 373 -9.92 36.90 10.96
N ARG A 374 -10.85 35.97 11.25
CA ARG A 374 -12.24 36.32 11.62
C ARG A 374 -12.32 37.12 12.92
N LEU A 375 -11.44 36.85 13.89
CA LEU A 375 -11.36 37.65 15.12
C LEU A 375 -10.91 39.09 14.82
N CYS A 376 -9.96 39.27 13.88
CA CYS A 376 -9.53 40.60 13.45
C CYS A 376 -10.68 41.41 12.83
N TRP A 377 -11.48 40.76 11.97
CA TRP A 377 -12.68 41.38 11.42
C TRP A 377 -13.70 41.76 12.50
N LEU A 378 -13.93 40.88 13.47
CA LEU A 378 -14.84 41.17 14.60
C LEU A 378 -14.35 42.36 15.43
N GLN A 379 -13.04 42.48 15.66
CA GLN A 379 -12.47 43.63 16.36
C GLN A 379 -12.65 44.93 15.56
N GLN A 380 -12.42 44.89 14.23
CA GLN A 380 -12.61 46.04 13.34
C GLN A 380 -14.06 46.53 13.26
N THR A 381 -15.04 45.63 13.37
CA THR A 381 -16.46 46.00 13.36
C THR A 381 -16.94 46.59 14.69
N LYS A 382 -16.30 46.25 15.80
CA LYS A 382 -16.54 46.86 17.12
C LYS A 382 -15.94 48.26 17.23
N ASP A 383 -14.84 48.50 16.53
CA ASP A 383 -14.12 49.78 16.55
C ASP A 383 -14.82 50.84 15.67
N LYS A 384 -15.93 51.38 16.17
CA LYS A 384 -16.78 52.38 15.48
C LYS A 384 -16.14 53.78 15.39
N GLY A 385 -14.89 53.95 15.82
CA GLY A 385 -14.37 55.23 16.34
C GLY A 385 -13.48 56.10 15.46
N ALA A 386 -12.82 55.63 14.40
CA ALA A 386 -11.93 56.50 13.61
C ALA A 386 -11.73 56.05 12.16
N CYS A 387 -12.18 56.86 11.19
CA CYS A 387 -11.76 56.76 9.79
C CYS A 387 -10.40 57.44 9.60
N SER A 388 -9.33 56.79 10.06
CA SER A 388 -7.96 57.13 9.65
C SER A 388 -7.59 56.35 8.39
N MET A 389 -6.75 56.93 7.51
CA MET A 389 -6.18 56.25 6.35
C MET A 389 -5.44 54.94 6.73
N GLU A 390 -4.85 54.90 7.92
CA GLU A 390 -4.18 53.70 8.45
C GLU A 390 -5.21 52.60 8.78
N SER A 391 -6.34 52.98 9.37
CA SER A 391 -7.41 52.06 9.74
C SER A 391 -8.13 51.48 8.51
N THR A 392 -8.25 52.25 7.43
CA THR A 392 -8.82 51.75 6.17
C THR A 392 -7.86 50.79 5.46
N GLN A 393 -6.56 51.08 5.46
CA GLN A 393 -5.54 50.20 4.89
C GLN A 393 -5.45 48.85 5.64
N LEU A 394 -5.51 48.86 6.97
CA LEU A 394 -5.54 47.64 7.79
C LEU A 394 -6.82 46.82 7.58
N ARG A 395 -7.98 47.49 7.44
CA ARG A 395 -9.26 46.83 7.12
C ARG A 395 -9.21 46.16 5.75
N HIS A 396 -8.72 46.88 4.73
CA HIS A 396 -8.59 46.34 3.38
C HIS A 396 -7.68 45.11 3.36
N MET A 397 -6.52 45.18 4.00
CA MET A 397 -5.60 44.04 4.02
C MET A 397 -6.13 42.84 4.83
N SER A 398 -6.78 43.09 5.97
CA SER A 398 -7.41 42.01 6.74
C SER A 398 -8.49 41.30 5.93
N LEU A 399 -9.31 42.05 5.18
CA LEU A 399 -10.34 41.48 4.30
C LEU A 399 -9.71 40.70 3.15
N HIS A 400 -8.64 41.21 2.58
CA HIS A 400 -7.93 40.58 1.47
C HIS A 400 -7.25 39.26 1.88
N MET A 401 -6.54 39.26 3.02
CA MET A 401 -5.99 38.04 3.63
C MET A 401 -7.09 37.02 3.96
N SER A 402 -8.23 37.48 4.50
CA SER A 402 -9.39 36.63 4.80
C SER A 402 -9.95 35.99 3.53
N SER A 403 -10.18 36.79 2.48
CA SER A 403 -10.70 36.31 1.20
C SER A 403 -9.78 35.28 0.53
N LEU A 404 -8.47 35.48 0.61
CA LEU A 404 -7.49 34.51 0.10
C LEU A 404 -7.56 33.18 0.87
N VAL A 405 -7.56 33.24 2.21
CA VAL A 405 -7.61 32.03 3.05
C VAL A 405 -8.95 31.31 2.91
N GLU A 406 -10.06 32.04 2.76
CA GLU A 406 -11.39 31.49 2.49
C GLU A 406 -11.44 30.80 1.12
N SER A 407 -10.88 31.43 0.09
CA SER A 407 -10.80 30.85 -1.25
C SER A 407 -9.97 29.55 -1.25
N LEU A 408 -8.85 29.55 -0.52
CA LEU A 408 -8.01 28.36 -0.34
C LEU A 408 -8.75 27.25 0.42
N GLN A 409 -9.43 27.59 1.52
CA GLN A 409 -10.18 26.63 2.33
C GLN A 409 -11.34 26.01 1.54
N TYR A 410 -12.05 26.82 0.75
CA TYR A 410 -13.14 26.34 -0.11
C TYR A 410 -12.64 25.38 -1.19
N TYR A 411 -11.52 25.70 -1.86
CA TYR A 411 -10.89 24.79 -2.81
C TYR A 411 -10.50 23.46 -2.16
N LEU A 412 -9.81 23.51 -1.01
CA LEU A 412 -9.33 22.31 -0.33
C LEU A 412 -10.49 21.41 0.15
N GLN A 413 -11.56 22.01 0.67
CA GLN A 413 -12.68 21.23 1.22
C GLN A 413 -13.65 20.74 0.13
N VAL A 414 -14.05 21.61 -0.80
CA VAL A 414 -15.11 21.28 -1.77
C VAL A 414 -14.55 20.62 -3.02
N ASP A 415 -13.57 21.23 -3.68
CA ASP A 415 -13.09 20.70 -4.96
C ASP A 415 -12.16 19.49 -4.77
N VAL A 416 -11.40 19.45 -3.68
CA VAL A 416 -10.44 18.38 -3.40
C VAL A 416 -11.05 17.32 -2.48
N VAL A 417 -11.32 17.64 -1.21
CA VAL A 417 -11.76 16.63 -0.23
C VAL A 417 -13.11 16.03 -0.62
N GLU A 418 -14.15 16.84 -0.87
CA GLU A 418 -15.50 16.33 -1.12
C GLU A 418 -15.62 15.57 -2.44
N SER A 419 -15.03 16.11 -3.50
CA SER A 419 -15.05 15.49 -4.82
C SER A 419 -14.32 14.13 -4.80
N GLN A 420 -13.12 14.09 -4.23
CA GLN A 420 -12.34 12.86 -4.15
C GLN A 420 -12.97 11.83 -3.20
N PHE A 421 -13.58 12.27 -2.10
CA PHE A 421 -14.26 11.37 -1.16
C PHE A 421 -15.53 10.77 -1.77
N SER A 422 -16.31 11.57 -2.49
CA SER A 422 -17.50 11.09 -3.22
C SER A 422 -17.12 10.05 -4.27
N ALA A 423 -16.02 10.29 -5.02
CA ALA A 423 -15.49 9.34 -6.00
C ALA A 423 -14.99 8.04 -5.36
N LEU A 424 -14.39 8.11 -4.16
CA LEU A 424 -14.00 6.93 -3.39
C LEU A 424 -15.24 6.13 -2.96
N LEU A 425 -16.23 6.79 -2.35
CA LEU A 425 -17.43 6.14 -1.82
C LEU A 425 -18.22 5.43 -2.92
N GLN A 426 -18.38 6.07 -4.09
CA GLN A 426 -19.02 5.44 -5.25
C GLN A 426 -18.28 4.18 -5.71
N LYS A 427 -16.94 4.18 -5.73
CA LYS A 427 -16.16 3.00 -6.09
C LYS A 427 -16.32 1.88 -5.07
N VAL A 428 -16.23 2.21 -3.78
CA VAL A 428 -16.38 1.24 -2.67
C VAL A 428 -17.75 0.57 -2.70
N GLN A 429 -18.81 1.32 -3.00
CA GLN A 429 -20.17 0.79 -3.09
C GLN A 429 -20.43 -0.01 -4.38
N ALA A 430 -19.73 0.30 -5.48
CA ALA A 430 -19.92 -0.38 -6.76
C ALA A 430 -19.19 -1.72 -6.89
N THR A 431 -18.12 -1.94 -6.11
CA THR A 431 -17.25 -3.11 -6.23
C THR A 431 -17.39 -4.08 -5.06
N LYS A 432 -17.35 -5.39 -5.36
CA LYS A 432 -17.30 -6.48 -4.37
C LYS A 432 -15.92 -7.13 -4.24
N ASP A 433 -14.87 -6.44 -4.68
CA ASP A 433 -13.49 -6.93 -4.63
C ASP A 433 -12.67 -6.06 -3.68
N PHE A 434 -12.14 -6.66 -2.62
CA PHE A 434 -11.33 -5.97 -1.63
C PHE A 434 -10.09 -5.29 -2.21
N GLU A 435 -9.38 -5.92 -3.16
CA GLU A 435 -8.16 -5.34 -3.75
C GLU A 435 -8.48 -4.03 -4.48
N THR A 436 -9.62 -3.99 -5.17
CA THR A 436 -10.08 -2.78 -5.86
C THR A 436 -10.42 -1.65 -4.89
N ILE A 437 -10.97 -1.97 -3.71
CA ILE A 437 -11.22 -1.01 -2.63
C ILE A 437 -9.91 -0.47 -2.06
N GLN A 438 -8.95 -1.35 -1.75
CA GLN A 438 -7.66 -0.96 -1.21
C GLN A 438 -6.89 -0.07 -2.19
N GLN A 439 -6.93 -0.39 -3.49
CA GLN A 439 -6.33 0.44 -4.54
C GLN A 439 -7.06 1.79 -4.70
N ALA A 440 -8.40 1.79 -4.67
CA ALA A 440 -9.19 3.01 -4.74
C ALA A 440 -8.87 3.95 -3.57
N HIS A 441 -8.76 3.42 -2.35
CA HIS A 441 -8.38 4.17 -1.16
C HIS A 441 -6.94 4.70 -1.24
N SER A 442 -5.99 3.89 -1.69
CA SER A 442 -4.60 4.32 -1.89
C SER A 442 -4.48 5.44 -2.94
N CYS A 443 -5.24 5.33 -4.03
CA CYS A 443 -5.33 6.35 -5.07
C CYS A 443 -6.01 7.63 -4.57
N PHE A 444 -7.08 7.51 -3.79
CA PHE A 444 -7.74 8.64 -3.13
C PHE A 444 -6.74 9.42 -2.27
N LEU A 445 -6.02 8.74 -1.37
CA LEU A 445 -5.09 9.39 -0.45
C LEU A 445 -3.87 9.98 -1.17
N GLY A 446 -3.35 9.30 -2.19
CA GLY A 446 -2.28 9.82 -3.05
C GLY A 446 -2.69 11.08 -3.81
N THR A 447 -3.90 11.09 -4.36
CA THR A 447 -4.46 12.25 -5.06
C THR A 447 -4.72 13.41 -4.10
N LEU A 448 -5.23 13.11 -2.91
CA LEU A 448 -5.48 14.12 -1.87
C LEU A 448 -4.17 14.78 -1.42
N LEU A 449 -3.10 14.01 -1.18
CA LEU A 449 -1.78 14.55 -0.84
C LEU A 449 -1.19 15.43 -1.97
N ALA A 450 -1.43 15.07 -3.22
CA ALA A 450 -0.99 15.86 -4.38
C ALA A 450 -1.75 17.18 -4.50
N GLN A 451 -3.09 17.12 -4.47
CA GLN A 451 -3.99 18.26 -4.68
C GLN A 451 -4.02 19.23 -3.49
N THR A 452 -3.73 18.77 -2.28
CA THR A 452 -3.52 19.65 -1.11
C THR A 452 -2.15 20.35 -1.11
N PHE A 453 -1.34 20.16 -2.16
CA PHE A 453 -0.02 20.77 -2.35
C PHE A 453 1.05 20.35 -1.34
N ILE A 454 0.79 19.31 -0.54
CA ILE A 454 1.71 18.81 0.48
C ILE A 454 2.96 18.19 -0.16
N LEU A 455 2.81 17.54 -1.33
CA LEU A 455 3.93 16.88 -2.02
C LEU A 455 4.89 17.87 -2.71
N LEU A 456 4.38 18.99 -3.24
CA LEU A 456 5.17 19.98 -3.97
C LEU A 456 5.87 20.95 -3.01
N LYS A 457 7.13 20.68 -2.68
CA LYS A 457 7.97 21.49 -1.78
C LYS A 457 7.86 23.02 -1.99
N PRO A 458 8.05 23.58 -3.20
CA PRO A 458 8.00 25.03 -3.39
C PRO A 458 6.61 25.60 -3.06
N LEU A 459 5.55 24.91 -3.45
CA LEU A 459 4.19 25.36 -3.22
C LEU A 459 3.80 25.27 -1.74
N ARG A 460 4.16 24.17 -1.08
CA ARG A 460 3.98 23.97 0.35
C ARG A 460 4.67 25.06 1.18
N GLU A 461 5.91 25.40 0.84
CA GLU A 461 6.66 26.44 1.56
C GLU A 461 6.03 27.82 1.38
N GLN A 462 5.57 28.15 0.17
CA GLN A 462 4.89 29.42 -0.08
C GLN A 462 3.54 29.52 0.63
N VAL A 463 2.72 28.46 0.61
CA VAL A 463 1.44 28.44 1.32
C VAL A 463 1.66 28.56 2.83
N ARG A 464 2.64 27.84 3.40
CA ARG A 464 2.97 27.97 4.84
C ARG A 464 3.43 29.38 5.20
N GLU A 465 4.26 30.00 4.37
CA GLU A 465 4.71 31.37 4.62
C GLU A 465 3.54 32.36 4.58
N LEU A 466 2.62 32.21 3.62
CA LEU A 466 1.40 33.02 3.57
C LEU A 466 0.54 32.87 4.83
N LEU A 467 0.28 31.63 5.28
CA LEU A 467 -0.47 31.38 6.51
C LEU A 467 0.24 31.96 7.74
N ARG A 468 1.58 31.86 7.79
CA ARG A 468 2.39 32.47 8.86
C ARG A 468 2.28 34.00 8.87
N LEU A 469 2.35 34.64 7.71
CA LEU A 469 2.20 36.09 7.57
C LEU A 469 0.79 36.55 7.97
N CYS A 470 -0.27 35.83 7.58
CA CYS A 470 -1.64 36.10 8.02
C CYS A 470 -1.79 36.01 9.55
N ARG A 471 -1.21 34.98 10.17
CA ARG A 471 -1.22 34.82 11.64
C ARG A 471 -0.40 35.90 12.34
N SER A 472 0.77 36.26 11.81
CA SER A 472 1.62 37.34 12.33
C SER A 472 0.92 38.69 12.23
N PHE A 473 0.26 38.99 11.11
CA PHE A 473 -0.54 40.20 10.94
C PHE A 473 -1.64 40.26 12.00
N SER A 474 -2.39 39.15 12.16
CA SER A 474 -3.51 39.09 13.09
C SER A 474 -3.07 39.24 14.55
N GLY A 475 -1.98 38.58 14.95
CA GLY A 475 -1.43 38.71 16.30
C GLY A 475 -0.98 40.14 16.62
N LEU A 476 -0.30 40.80 15.67
CA LEU A 476 0.10 42.20 15.81
C LEU A 476 -1.11 43.14 15.83
N PHE A 477 -2.11 42.88 14.99
CA PHE A 477 -3.33 43.69 14.91
C PHE A 477 -4.15 43.61 16.20
N LEU A 478 -4.37 42.41 16.74
CA LEU A 478 -5.12 42.20 17.98
C LEU A 478 -4.38 42.73 19.22
N ALA A 479 -3.04 42.71 19.20
CA ALA A 479 -2.22 43.27 20.28
C ALA A 479 -2.07 44.80 20.23
N GLY A 480 -2.64 45.49 19.23
CA GLY A 480 -2.46 46.94 19.05
C GLY A 480 -1.02 47.33 18.66
N GLY A 481 -0.34 46.47 17.90
CA GLY A 481 1.05 46.64 17.49
C GLY A 481 1.30 47.88 16.61
N SER A 482 2.57 48.30 16.54
CA SER A 482 2.98 49.46 15.73
C SER A 482 2.65 49.28 14.24
N PHE A 483 2.07 50.33 13.64
CA PHE A 483 1.69 50.35 12.23
C PHE A 483 2.85 50.03 11.27
N THR A 484 4.08 50.41 11.62
CA THR A 484 5.27 50.14 10.78
C THR A 484 5.57 48.64 10.65
N LYS A 485 5.42 47.88 11.73
CA LYS A 485 5.58 46.41 11.72
C LYS A 485 4.45 45.73 10.95
N LEU A 486 3.22 46.23 11.07
CA LEU A 486 2.09 45.74 10.27
C LEU A 486 2.36 45.98 8.78
N GLN A 487 2.79 47.17 8.39
CA GLN A 487 3.09 47.51 7.00
C GLN A 487 4.19 46.63 6.38
N GLU A 488 5.20 46.23 7.15
CA GLU A 488 6.22 45.27 6.70
C GLU A 488 5.61 43.89 6.40
N VAL A 489 4.78 43.37 7.30
CA VAL A 489 4.08 42.09 7.11
C VAL A 489 3.16 42.14 5.88
N MET A 490 2.47 43.27 5.67
CA MET A 490 1.61 43.50 4.50
C MET A 490 2.40 43.41 3.19
N LYS A 491 3.57 44.07 3.11
CA LYS A 491 4.43 44.03 1.93
C LYS A 491 4.99 42.62 1.66
N ASN A 492 5.38 41.91 2.72
CA ASN A 492 5.86 40.54 2.62
C ASN A 492 4.76 39.58 2.15
N PHE A 493 3.52 39.81 2.58
CA PHE A 493 2.35 39.05 2.14
C PHE A 493 2.10 39.23 0.64
N ASP A 494 2.08 40.47 0.14
CA ASP A 494 1.88 40.74 -1.30
C ASP A 494 2.98 40.09 -2.16
N THR A 495 4.22 40.13 -1.70
CA THR A 495 5.37 39.50 -2.38
C THR A 495 5.21 37.98 -2.44
N SER A 496 4.88 37.36 -1.30
CA SER A 496 4.68 35.91 -1.20
C SER A 496 3.48 35.45 -2.02
N ARG A 497 2.40 36.25 -2.06
CA ARG A 497 1.20 35.99 -2.85
C ARG A 497 1.50 36.04 -4.35
N PHE A 498 2.24 37.04 -4.81
CA PHE A 498 2.65 37.11 -6.22
C PHE A 498 3.50 35.90 -6.62
N LEU A 499 4.41 35.46 -5.74
CA LEU A 499 5.20 34.26 -5.97
C LEU A 499 4.33 33.01 -6.05
N LEU A 500 3.32 32.87 -5.18
CA LEU A 500 2.35 31.78 -5.23
C LEU A 500 1.59 31.76 -6.56
N LEU A 501 1.02 32.89 -6.99
CA LEU A 501 0.29 33.00 -8.26
C LEU A 501 1.19 32.69 -9.46
N ARG A 502 2.45 33.14 -9.42
CA ARG A 502 3.43 32.82 -10.47
C ARG A 502 3.74 31.31 -10.51
N ILE A 503 3.89 30.66 -9.37
CA ILE A 503 4.09 29.21 -9.32
C ILE A 503 2.86 28.49 -9.84
N LEU A 504 1.66 28.85 -9.37
CA LEU A 504 0.40 28.23 -9.80
C LEU A 504 0.13 28.41 -11.30
N SER A 505 0.37 29.59 -11.86
CA SER A 505 0.26 29.84 -13.31
C SER A 505 1.26 29.03 -14.13
N THR A 506 2.51 28.90 -13.67
CA THR A 506 3.48 28.02 -14.35
C THR A 506 3.09 26.55 -14.30
N LEU A 507 2.46 26.09 -13.21
CA LEU A 507 1.98 24.72 -13.06
C LEU A 507 0.73 24.47 -13.92
N ALA A 508 -0.22 25.39 -13.91
CA ALA A 508 -1.43 25.34 -14.76
C ALA A 508 -1.07 25.22 -16.24
N ASN A 509 -0.07 26.00 -16.69
CA ASN A 509 0.39 25.98 -18.08
C ASN A 509 1.18 24.72 -18.46
N ARG A 510 1.86 24.06 -17.51
CA ARG A 510 2.68 22.86 -17.77
C ARG A 510 1.88 21.56 -17.73
N HIS A 511 0.92 21.45 -16.82
CA HIS A 511 0.23 20.19 -16.55
C HIS A 511 -1.21 20.15 -17.09
N SER A 512 -1.75 21.25 -17.63
CA SER A 512 -3.16 21.36 -18.07
C SER A 512 -4.17 20.89 -17.01
N GLU A 513 -3.77 20.96 -15.75
CA GLU A 513 -4.54 20.44 -14.63
C GLU A 513 -5.72 21.38 -14.34
N MET A 514 -6.91 20.95 -14.73
CA MET A 514 -8.17 21.72 -14.60
C MET A 514 -8.40 22.26 -13.18
N HIS A 515 -7.98 21.50 -12.16
CA HIS A 515 -8.12 21.88 -10.75
C HIS A 515 -7.22 23.06 -10.34
N ILE A 516 -5.98 23.13 -10.85
CA ILE A 516 -5.06 24.25 -10.57
C ILE A 516 -5.56 25.52 -11.27
N SER A 517 -6.06 25.40 -12.49
CA SER A 517 -6.65 26.52 -13.23
C SER A 517 -7.90 27.07 -12.55
N GLN A 518 -8.76 26.21 -11.99
CA GLN A 518 -9.91 26.63 -11.20
C GLN A 518 -9.52 27.34 -9.90
N LEU A 519 -8.51 26.84 -9.19
CA LEU A 519 -7.97 27.53 -8.02
C LEU A 519 -7.40 28.89 -8.41
N LEU A 520 -6.61 28.96 -9.48
CA LEU A 520 -6.03 30.21 -9.97
C LEU A 520 -7.12 31.23 -10.30
N LEU A 521 -8.18 30.83 -11.02
CA LEU A 521 -9.31 31.70 -11.33
C LEU A 521 -10.03 32.21 -10.07
N ARG A 522 -10.15 31.41 -9.02
CA ARG A 522 -10.77 31.86 -7.75
C ARG A 522 -9.86 32.81 -6.96
N LEU A 523 -8.56 32.54 -6.96
CA LEU A 523 -7.55 33.43 -6.36
C LEU A 523 -7.36 34.74 -7.15
N ASP A 524 -7.66 34.72 -8.46
CA ASP A 524 -7.65 35.90 -9.34
C ASP A 524 -9.00 36.64 -9.35
N TYR A 525 -10.13 35.98 -9.10
CA TYR A 525 -11.41 36.68 -8.93
C TYR A 525 -11.38 37.60 -7.70
N SER A 526 -10.69 37.17 -6.64
CA SER A 526 -10.37 38.03 -5.48
C SER A 526 -9.42 39.19 -5.84
N ASN A 527 -8.61 39.08 -6.91
CA ASN A 527 -7.90 40.23 -7.49
C ASN A 527 -8.85 41.21 -8.17
N PHE A 528 -9.80 40.74 -8.98
CA PHE A 528 -10.74 41.61 -9.70
C PHE A 528 -11.57 42.47 -8.74
N LEU A 529 -12.07 41.90 -7.64
CA LEU A 529 -12.80 42.66 -6.62
C LEU A 529 -11.94 43.70 -5.90
N SER A 530 -10.64 43.41 -5.68
CA SER A 530 -9.70 44.37 -5.08
C SER A 530 -9.32 45.51 -6.02
N SER A 531 -9.25 45.26 -7.34
CA SER A 531 -8.93 46.28 -8.34
C SER A 531 -10.13 47.16 -8.72
N THR A 532 -11.37 46.67 -8.58
CA THR A 532 -12.57 47.50 -8.84
C THR A 532 -12.94 48.47 -7.72
N GLN A 533 -12.40 48.31 -6.50
CA GLN A 533 -12.58 49.28 -5.41
C GLN A 533 -11.64 50.51 -5.52
N ALA A 534 -10.81 50.58 -6.56
CA ALA A 534 -9.90 51.69 -6.85
C ALA A 534 -10.39 52.57 -8.03
N MET A 535 -11.69 52.77 -8.18
CA MET A 535 -12.26 53.81 -9.04
C MET A 535 -13.03 54.82 -8.17
N PRO A 536 -12.70 56.13 -8.28
CA PRO A 536 -13.19 57.17 -7.38
C PRO A 536 -14.69 57.43 -7.43
#